data_AF-A0A4Y2TTT3-F1
#
_entry.id   AF-A0A4Y2TTT3-F1
#
_cell.length_a   1.000
_cell.length_b   1.000
_cell.length_c   1.000
_cell.angle_alpha   90.00
_cell.angle_beta   90.00
_cell.angle_gamma   90.00
#
_symmetry.space_group_name_H-M   'P 1'
#
loop_
_entity.id
_entity.type
_entity.pdbx_description
1 polymer ?
#
loop_
_entity_poly.entity_id
_entity_poly.type
_entity_poly.pdbx_seq_one_letter_code
_entity_poly.pdbx_strand_id
1 'polypeptide(L)'
;MCGCSDLFTDFCDRLQQTKASLQRPYTKQILTPAEMFEFCHEHLKGIAFTYIKDEEIIQHHKNKLLDRFENSVAITGTRGFHCFIPVSESNLMCFITSQATEYEIHSTTKVVQITLHTRDSVACVCDGQWWLAEVNDISDINKDVLITFYHPCWSKDIF
;
A
#
# COMPACT_ATOMS: atom_id res chain seq x y z
N MET A 1 -6.32 -18.02 19.44
CA MET A 1 -7.14 -17.08 20.23
C MET A 1 -6.43 -15.73 20.20
N CYS A 2 -6.74 -14.90 19.22
CA CYS A 2 -6.14 -13.57 19.07
C CYS A 2 -6.89 -12.58 19.95
N GLY A 3 -6.16 -11.82 20.76
CA GLY A 3 -6.68 -10.81 21.68
C GLY A 3 -7.46 -9.73 20.93
N CYS A 4 -8.78 -9.75 21.11
CA CYS A 4 -9.69 -8.69 20.70
C CYS A 4 -9.83 -7.62 21.82
N SER A 5 -9.02 -7.71 22.88
CA SER A 5 -9.05 -6.85 24.06
C SER A 5 -8.47 -5.46 23.81
N ASP A 6 -7.46 -5.35 22.93
CA ASP A 6 -6.60 -4.16 22.93
C ASP A 6 -7.25 -2.98 22.19
N LEU A 7 -8.07 -3.26 21.17
CA LEU A 7 -8.88 -2.27 20.44
C LEU A 7 -10.03 -1.70 21.28
N PHE A 8 -10.54 -2.45 22.25
CA PHE A 8 -11.63 -2.00 23.12
C PHE A 8 -11.13 -1.03 24.20
N THR A 9 -9.92 -1.24 24.72
CA THR A 9 -9.26 -0.32 25.65
C THR A 9 -8.99 1.06 25.03
N ASP A 10 -8.40 1.10 23.83
CA ASP A 10 -8.07 2.37 23.14
C ASP A 10 -9.30 3.25 22.84
N PHE A 11 -10.43 2.64 22.49
CA PHE A 11 -11.67 3.37 22.22
C PHE A 11 -12.33 3.88 23.51
N CYS A 12 -12.30 3.08 24.57
CA CYS A 12 -12.76 3.51 25.90
C CYS A 12 -11.94 4.69 26.44
N ASP A 13 -10.63 4.72 26.18
CA ASP A 13 -9.73 5.76 26.69
C ASP A 13 -9.96 7.12 26.02
N ARG A 14 -10.17 7.17 24.70
CA ARG A 14 -10.52 8.43 24.00
C ARG A 14 -11.85 9.02 24.45
N LEU A 15 -12.85 8.16 24.69
CA LEU A 15 -14.16 8.59 25.20
C LEU A 15 -14.06 9.12 26.63
N GLN A 16 -13.24 8.50 27.48
CA GLN A 16 -13.00 8.98 28.84
C GLN A 16 -12.31 10.34 28.85
N GLN A 17 -11.31 10.56 27.98
CA GLN A 17 -10.61 11.85 27.86
C GLN A 17 -11.53 12.97 27.38
N THR A 18 -12.33 12.70 26.34
CA THR A 18 -13.24 13.71 25.77
C THR A 18 -14.32 14.08 26.78
N LYS A 19 -14.87 13.08 27.50
CA LYS A 19 -15.82 13.30 28.59
C LYS A 19 -15.20 14.08 29.75
N ALA A 20 -13.97 13.75 30.16
CA ALA A 20 -13.28 14.47 31.22
C ALA A 20 -12.98 15.92 30.82
N SER A 21 -12.57 16.17 29.57
CA SER A 21 -12.33 17.52 29.05
C SER A 21 -13.62 18.35 29.00
N LEU A 22 -14.74 17.76 28.58
CA LEU A 22 -16.07 18.39 28.58
C LEU A 22 -16.59 18.72 29.98
N GLN A 23 -16.23 17.91 30.99
CA GLN A 23 -16.63 18.10 32.38
C GLN A 23 -15.74 19.09 33.14
N ARG A 24 -14.61 19.51 32.55
CA ARG A 24 -13.70 20.49 33.15
C ARG A 24 -14.17 21.93 32.89
N PRO A 25 -13.88 22.88 33.80
CA PRO A 25 -14.04 24.30 33.51
C PRO A 25 -13.30 24.67 32.23
N TYR A 26 -13.81 25.64 31.45
CA TYR A 26 -13.19 26.09 30.19
C TYR A 26 -11.70 26.45 30.32
N THR A 27 -11.26 26.87 31.50
CA THR A 27 -9.86 27.20 31.81
C THR A 27 -8.93 26.00 32.02
N LYS A 28 -9.47 24.77 32.04
CA LYS A 28 -8.72 23.52 32.30
C LYS A 28 -8.97 22.43 31.25
N GLN A 29 -9.43 22.81 30.06
CA GLN A 29 -9.64 21.85 28.98
C GLN A 29 -8.30 21.28 28.50
N ILE A 30 -8.32 20.03 28.05
CA ILE A 30 -7.17 19.38 27.42
C ILE A 30 -7.17 19.81 25.96
N LEU A 31 -6.28 20.72 25.58
CA LEU A 31 -6.24 21.33 24.25
C LEU A 31 -5.00 20.94 23.45
N THR A 32 -3.95 20.47 24.14
CA THR A 32 -2.68 20.10 23.52
C THR A 32 -2.36 18.61 23.71
N PRO A 33 -1.56 18.01 22.79
CA PRO A 33 -1.08 16.64 22.94
C PRO A 33 -0.27 16.40 24.23
N ALA A 34 0.46 17.41 24.70
CA ALA A 34 1.20 17.34 25.97
C ALA A 34 0.26 17.25 27.17
N GLU A 35 -0.76 18.11 27.24
CA GLU A 35 -1.78 18.04 28.29
C GLU A 35 -2.57 16.73 28.25
N MET A 36 -2.79 16.19 27.05
CA MET A 36 -3.42 14.89 26.86
C MET A 36 -2.55 13.77 27.42
N PHE A 37 -1.24 13.79 27.14
CA PHE A 37 -0.29 12.84 27.70
C PHE A 37 -0.30 12.87 29.24
N GLU A 38 -0.17 14.05 29.85
CA GLU A 38 -0.19 14.19 31.31
C GLU A 38 -1.49 13.66 31.91
N PHE A 39 -2.64 14.00 31.32
CA PHE A 39 -3.93 13.47 31.77
C PHE A 39 -3.97 11.95 31.73
N CYS A 40 -3.55 11.34 30.62
CA CYS A 40 -3.54 9.89 30.46
C CYS A 40 -2.60 9.22 31.46
N HIS A 41 -1.40 9.77 31.62
CA HIS A 41 -0.40 9.24 32.53
C HIS A 41 -0.89 9.24 33.99
N GLU A 42 -1.58 10.30 34.41
CA GLU A 42 -2.12 10.41 35.77
C GLU A 42 -3.34 9.51 36.02
N HIS A 43 -4.24 9.37 35.04
CA HIS A 43 -5.57 8.79 35.25
C HIS A 43 -5.75 7.37 34.69
N LEU A 44 -4.98 6.98 33.68
CA LEU A 44 -5.08 5.67 33.03
C LEU A 44 -3.92 4.78 33.47
N LYS A 45 -4.17 3.96 34.50
CA LYS A 45 -3.17 3.03 35.05
C LYS A 45 -3.12 1.74 34.24
N GLY A 46 -1.91 1.20 34.07
CA GLY A 46 -1.69 -0.07 33.36
C GLY A 46 -1.44 0.07 31.87
N ILE A 47 -1.47 1.30 31.33
CA ILE A 47 -1.16 1.61 29.94
C ILE A 47 0.10 2.48 29.90
N ALA A 48 1.06 2.11 29.06
CA ALA A 48 2.27 2.89 28.86
C ALA A 48 2.01 3.97 27.80
N PHE A 49 2.02 5.23 28.22
CA PHE A 49 1.94 6.37 27.30
C PHE A 49 3.35 6.86 26.96
N THR A 50 3.54 7.30 25.73
CA THR A 50 4.78 7.99 25.29
C THR A 50 4.38 9.26 24.57
N TYR A 51 5.00 10.37 24.96
CA TYR A 51 4.88 11.64 24.27
C TYR A 51 6.12 11.87 23.41
N ILE A 52 5.92 12.13 22.13
CA ILE A 52 6.99 12.43 21.17
C ILE A 52 6.84 13.90 20.79
N LYS A 53 7.94 14.65 20.87
CA LYS A 53 7.94 16.07 20.51
C LYS A 53 7.97 16.27 19.01
N ASP A 54 7.42 17.38 18.54
CA ASP A 54 7.41 17.73 17.12
C ASP A 54 8.82 17.79 16.52
N GLU A 55 9.80 18.30 17.28
CA GLU A 55 11.20 18.38 16.85
C GLU A 55 11.78 16.99 16.57
N GLU A 56 11.46 16.00 17.40
CA GLU A 56 11.94 14.62 17.25
C GLU A 56 11.31 13.95 16.02
N ILE A 57 10.01 14.19 15.78
CA ILE A 57 9.33 13.69 14.57
C ILE A 57 9.93 14.32 13.32
N ILE A 58 10.15 15.64 13.35
CA ILE A 58 10.71 16.38 12.21
C ILE A 58 12.15 15.95 11.94
N GLN A 59 12.97 15.82 12.97
CA GLN A 59 14.39 15.48 12.84
C GLN A 59 14.61 14.02 12.39
N HIS A 60 13.85 13.07 12.93
CA HIS A 60 14.10 11.64 12.71
C HIS A 60 13.23 11.00 11.64
N HIS A 61 12.04 11.54 11.36
CA HIS A 61 11.04 10.82 10.57
C HIS A 61 10.51 11.60 9.37
N LYS A 62 10.48 12.94 9.40
CA LYS A 62 9.90 13.73 8.30
C LYS A 62 10.52 13.40 6.95
N ASN A 63 11.84 13.37 6.84
CA ASN A 63 12.51 13.09 5.56
C ASN A 63 12.18 11.69 5.04
N LYS A 64 12.14 10.68 5.92
CA LYS A 64 11.82 9.30 5.56
C LYS A 64 10.35 9.14 5.14
N LEU A 65 9.44 9.88 5.78
CA LEU A 65 8.02 9.86 5.43
C LEU A 65 7.74 10.60 4.11
N LEU A 66 8.41 11.74 3.90
CA LEU A 66 8.35 12.47 2.64
C LEU A 66 8.88 11.63 1.48
N ASP A 67 10.06 11.02 1.65
CA ASP A 67 10.65 10.11 0.66
C ASP A 67 9.70 8.96 0.31
N ARG A 68 9.09 8.31 1.32
CA ARG A 68 8.08 7.26 1.10
C ARG A 68 6.88 7.79 0.33
N PHE A 69 6.38 8.97 0.68
CA PHE A 69 5.21 9.55 0.03
C PHE A 69 5.50 9.87 -1.45
N GLU A 70 6.64 10.51 -1.72
CA GLU A 70 7.05 10.90 -3.07
C GLU A 70 7.42 9.72 -3.96
N ASN A 71 8.03 8.67 -3.40
CA ASN A 71 8.50 7.51 -4.16
C ASN A 71 7.54 6.33 -4.17
N SER A 72 6.46 6.37 -3.37
CA SER A 72 5.43 5.33 -3.38
C SER A 72 4.63 5.35 -4.68
N VAL A 73 4.21 4.16 -5.13
CA VAL A 73 3.35 4.00 -6.30
C VAL A 73 2.11 3.22 -5.87
N ALA A 74 0.94 3.72 -6.27
CA ALA A 74 -0.32 3.03 -6.04
C ALA A 74 -0.39 1.75 -6.90
N ILE A 75 -0.74 0.63 -6.28
CA ILE A 75 -1.02 -0.62 -6.99
C ILE A 75 -2.45 -0.52 -7.52
N THR A 76 -2.62 -0.48 -8.85
CA THR A 76 -3.92 -0.34 -9.49
C THR A 76 -4.83 -1.53 -9.16
N GLY A 77 -6.14 -1.30 -9.12
CA GLY A 77 -7.13 -2.37 -8.86
C GLY A 77 -7.24 -2.82 -7.39
N THR A 78 -6.42 -2.29 -6.47
CA THR A 78 -6.41 -2.78 -5.08
C THR A 78 -7.36 -2.06 -4.12
N ARG A 79 -8.08 -1.02 -4.59
CA ARG A 79 -8.95 -0.17 -3.75
C ARG A 79 -10.07 -0.92 -3.02
N GLY A 80 -10.49 -2.08 -3.54
CA GLY A 80 -11.56 -2.89 -2.95
C GLY A 80 -11.10 -3.83 -1.82
N PHE A 81 -9.80 -3.96 -1.59
CA PHE A 81 -9.26 -4.85 -0.55
C PHE A 81 -9.00 -4.09 0.75
N HIS A 82 -9.07 -4.83 1.85
CA HIS A 82 -8.94 -4.30 3.19
C HIS A 82 -7.66 -4.79 3.91
N CYS A 83 -7.07 -5.89 3.46
CA CYS A 83 -5.84 -6.43 4.04
C CYS A 83 -4.85 -6.83 2.94
N PHE A 84 -3.56 -6.58 3.23
CA PHE A 84 -2.46 -6.68 2.30
C PHE A 84 -1.28 -7.38 2.98
N ILE A 85 -0.82 -8.50 2.42
CA ILE A 85 0.33 -9.25 2.95
C ILE A 85 1.38 -9.35 1.84
N PRO A 86 2.58 -8.77 2.01
CA PRO A 86 3.66 -8.91 1.04
C PRO A 86 4.15 -10.37 1.03
N VAL A 87 4.16 -10.99 -0.14
CA VAL A 87 4.62 -12.39 -0.33
C VAL A 87 6.02 -12.42 -0.91
N SER A 88 6.30 -11.51 -1.85
CA SER A 88 7.61 -11.32 -2.46
C SER A 88 7.83 -9.85 -2.76
N GLU A 89 9.00 -9.49 -3.29
CA GLU A 89 9.29 -8.12 -3.74
C GLU A 89 8.31 -7.62 -4.81
N SER A 90 7.78 -8.55 -5.61
CA SER A 90 6.94 -8.30 -6.78
C SER A 90 5.48 -8.70 -6.60
N ASN A 91 5.08 -9.29 -5.46
CA ASN A 91 3.73 -9.82 -5.28
C ASN A 91 3.16 -9.54 -3.90
N LEU A 92 1.87 -9.29 -3.87
CA LEU A 92 1.12 -8.96 -2.69
C LEU A 92 -0.20 -9.73 -2.65
N MET A 93 -0.48 -10.37 -1.51
CA MET A 93 -1.77 -10.99 -1.24
C MET A 93 -2.76 -9.93 -0.78
N CYS A 94 -3.88 -9.86 -1.45
CA CYS A 94 -4.96 -8.90 -1.20
C CYS A 94 -6.21 -9.64 -0.73
N PHE A 95 -6.81 -9.18 0.38
CA PHE A 95 -8.00 -9.79 0.97
C PHE A 95 -9.14 -8.77 1.05
N ILE A 96 -10.36 -9.20 0.70
CA ILE A 96 -11.54 -8.32 0.69
C ILE A 96 -11.87 -7.82 2.12
N THR A 97 -11.59 -8.63 3.13
CA THR A 97 -11.74 -8.26 4.55
C THR A 97 -10.56 -8.79 5.36
N SER A 98 -10.31 -8.23 6.56
CA SER A 98 -9.19 -8.67 7.42
C SER A 98 -9.32 -10.11 7.96
N GLN A 99 -10.49 -10.73 7.85
CA GLN A 99 -10.73 -12.10 8.32
C GLN A 99 -10.95 -13.09 7.17
N ALA A 100 -10.89 -12.62 5.91
CA ALA A 100 -11.07 -13.50 4.76
C ALA A 100 -9.92 -14.51 4.66
N THR A 101 -10.25 -15.73 4.25
CA THR A 101 -9.28 -16.80 3.97
C THR A 101 -8.87 -16.82 2.50
N GLU A 102 -9.75 -16.35 1.61
CA GLU A 102 -9.51 -16.22 0.18
C GLU A 102 -8.76 -14.91 -0.11
N TYR A 103 -7.82 -14.98 -1.06
CA TYR A 103 -6.99 -13.86 -1.45
C TYR A 103 -6.78 -13.83 -2.96
N GLU A 104 -6.50 -12.64 -3.46
CA GLU A 104 -5.98 -12.42 -4.80
C GLU A 104 -4.50 -12.04 -4.73
N ILE A 105 -3.71 -12.48 -5.71
CA ILE A 105 -2.32 -12.04 -5.84
C ILE A 105 -2.27 -10.87 -6.81
N HIS A 106 -1.79 -9.73 -6.33
CA HIS A 106 -1.55 -8.54 -7.15
C HIS A 106 -0.04 -8.33 -7.32
N SER A 107 0.39 -8.10 -8.56
CA SER A 107 1.78 -7.77 -8.86
C SER A 107 2.07 -6.34 -8.44
N THR A 108 3.11 -6.16 -7.64
CA THR A 108 3.66 -4.85 -7.24
C THR A 108 4.74 -4.35 -8.20
N THR A 109 5.09 -5.17 -9.19
CA THR A 109 6.11 -4.83 -10.18
C THR A 109 5.67 -3.55 -10.88
N LYS A 110 6.49 -2.49 -10.78
CA LYS A 110 6.28 -1.29 -11.59
C LYS A 110 6.15 -1.74 -13.04
N VAL A 111 5.05 -1.36 -13.69
CA VAL A 111 4.93 -1.50 -15.14
C VAL A 111 6.12 -0.75 -15.72
N VAL A 112 7.11 -1.51 -16.21
CA VAL A 112 8.25 -0.92 -16.88
C VAL A 112 7.67 -0.26 -18.12
N GLN A 113 7.80 1.07 -18.21
CA GLN A 113 7.57 1.75 -19.47
C GLN A 113 8.70 1.30 -20.39
N ILE A 114 8.39 0.35 -21.26
CA ILE A 114 9.29 -0.08 -22.32
C ILE A 114 9.17 0.98 -23.41
N THR A 115 10.26 1.69 -23.66
CA THR A 115 10.35 2.53 -24.86
C THR A 115 10.52 1.59 -26.04
N LEU A 116 9.52 1.55 -26.92
CA LEU A 116 9.54 0.76 -28.14
C LEU A 116 9.74 1.69 -29.33
N HIS A 117 10.46 1.20 -30.33
CA HIS A 117 10.59 1.81 -31.63
C HIS A 117 10.01 0.91 -32.71
N THR A 118 9.67 1.50 -33.86
CA THR A 118 9.29 0.71 -35.04
C THR A 118 10.45 -0.18 -35.46
N ARG A 119 10.13 -1.42 -35.82
CA ARG A 119 11.03 -2.54 -36.12
C ARG A 119 11.77 -3.17 -34.94
N ASP A 120 11.43 -2.81 -33.70
CA ASP A 120 11.94 -3.54 -32.54
C ASP A 120 11.37 -4.97 -32.51
N SER A 121 12.22 -5.94 -32.17
CA SER A 121 11.80 -7.31 -31.89
C SER A 121 11.38 -7.44 -30.43
N VAL A 122 10.15 -7.91 -30.19
CA VAL A 122 9.55 -8.07 -28.87
C VAL A 122 9.13 -9.52 -28.64
N ALA A 123 9.15 -9.94 -27.36
CA ALA A 123 8.56 -11.20 -26.92
C ALA A 123 7.31 -10.89 -26.09
N CYS A 124 6.18 -11.51 -26.42
CA CYS A 124 4.93 -11.29 -25.71
C CYS A 124 4.12 -12.59 -25.54
N VAL A 125 3.15 -12.57 -24.62
CA VAL A 125 2.25 -13.69 -24.36
C VAL A 125 0.89 -13.38 -24.99
N CYS A 126 0.45 -14.23 -25.92
CA CYS A 126 -0.86 -14.16 -26.56
C CYS A 126 -1.54 -15.53 -26.41
N ASP A 127 -2.79 -15.54 -25.93
CA ASP A 127 -3.56 -16.76 -25.65
C ASP A 127 -2.81 -17.79 -24.78
N GLY A 128 -2.00 -17.31 -23.83
CA GLY A 128 -1.21 -18.15 -22.93
C GLY A 128 0.04 -18.78 -23.56
N GLN A 129 0.39 -18.43 -24.81
CA GLN A 129 1.62 -18.88 -25.49
C GLN A 129 2.59 -17.71 -25.71
N TRP A 130 3.89 -17.98 -25.66
CA TRP A 130 4.93 -17.00 -25.95
C TRP A 130 5.18 -16.88 -27.45
N TRP A 131 5.26 -15.64 -27.94
CA TRP A 131 5.51 -15.32 -29.33
C TRP A 131 6.64 -14.30 -29.46
N LEU A 132 7.42 -14.41 -30.54
CA LEU A 132 8.31 -13.34 -30.98
C LEU A 132 7.59 -12.54 -32.08
N ALA A 133 7.68 -11.23 -32.01
CA ALA A 133 7.02 -10.33 -32.94
C ALA A 133 7.89 -9.11 -33.26
N GLU A 134 7.59 -8.44 -34.36
CA GLU A 134 8.17 -7.15 -34.73
C GLU A 134 7.14 -6.04 -34.52
N VAL A 135 7.57 -4.90 -33.98
CA VAL A 135 6.74 -3.70 -33.85
C VAL A 135 6.61 -3.02 -35.21
N ASN A 136 5.40 -2.99 -35.78
CA ASN A 136 5.15 -2.31 -37.04
C ASN A 136 4.87 -0.82 -36.86
N ASP A 137 4.04 -0.50 -35.86
CA ASP A 137 3.53 0.85 -35.64
C ASP A 137 3.18 1.06 -34.16
N ILE A 138 3.24 2.32 -33.71
CA ILE A 138 2.98 2.72 -32.32
C ILE A 138 2.01 3.89 -32.35
N SER A 139 0.84 3.74 -31.72
CA SER A 139 -0.13 4.84 -31.62
C SER A 139 0.03 5.55 -30.27
N ASP A 140 0.57 6.76 -30.29
CA ASP A 140 0.65 7.60 -29.08
C ASP A 140 -0.74 8.01 -28.57
N ILE A 141 -1.72 8.12 -29.47
CA ILE A 141 -3.10 8.54 -29.15
C ILE A 141 -3.83 7.43 -28.39
N ASN A 142 -3.77 6.19 -28.90
CA ASN A 142 -4.49 5.05 -28.34
C ASN A 142 -3.68 4.31 -27.27
N LYS A 143 -2.38 4.61 -27.14
CA LYS A 143 -1.43 3.90 -26.29
C LYS A 143 -1.38 2.40 -26.57
N ASP A 144 -1.47 2.04 -27.85
CA ASP A 144 -1.37 0.67 -28.34
C ASP A 144 -0.24 0.53 -29.36
N VAL A 145 0.18 -0.72 -29.58
CA VAL A 145 1.29 -1.08 -30.47
C VAL A 145 0.81 -2.15 -31.42
N LEU A 146 0.99 -1.92 -32.72
CA LEU A 146 0.73 -2.91 -33.75
C LEU A 146 1.97 -3.78 -33.94
N ILE A 147 1.84 -5.08 -33.73
CA ILE A 147 2.93 -6.04 -33.89
C ILE A 147 2.61 -7.09 -34.97
N THR A 148 3.62 -7.56 -35.69
CA THR A 148 3.54 -8.74 -36.57
C THR A 148 4.22 -9.91 -35.86
N PHE A 149 3.47 -10.96 -35.55
CA PHE A 149 4.08 -12.20 -35.05
C PHE A 149 4.96 -12.84 -36.12
N TYR A 150 6.16 -13.25 -35.73
CA TYR A 150 6.93 -14.16 -36.56
C TYR A 150 6.19 -15.50 -36.60
N HIS A 151 6.07 -16.07 -37.79
CA HIS A 151 5.47 -17.39 -37.94
C HIS A 151 6.27 -18.38 -37.07
N PRO A 152 5.61 -19.21 -36.25
CA PRO A 152 6.31 -20.25 -35.50
C PRO A 152 6.83 -21.22 -36.54
N CYS A 153 8.11 -21.12 -36.88
CA CYS A 153 8.81 -22.16 -37.62
C CYS A 153 9.18 -23.24 -36.61
N TRP A 154 8.17 -23.93 -36.08
CA TRP A 154 8.36 -25.16 -35.34
C TRP A 154 7.85 -26.25 -36.27
N SER A 155 8.73 -26.80 -37.11
CA SER A 155 8.49 -28.13 -37.62
C SER A 155 8.35 -29.03 -36.40
N LYS A 156 7.17 -29.60 -36.20
CA LYS A 156 6.92 -30.65 -35.19
C LYS A 156 7.59 -31.99 -35.55
N ASP A 157 8.63 -31.94 -36.37
CA ASP A 157 9.43 -33.07 -36.78
C ASP A 157 10.88 -32.68 -36.56
N ILE A 158 11.49 -33.26 -35.51
CA ILE A 158 12.85 -33.80 -35.42
C ILE A 158 13.10 -34.11 -33.93
N PHE A 159 12.95 -35.41 -33.62
CA PHE A 159 13.47 -36.26 -32.55
C PHE A 159 13.63 -35.73 -31.11
#